data_AF-A0A929JPR7-F1
#
_entry.id   AF-A0A929JPR7-F1
#
_cell.length_a   1.000
_cell.length_b   1.000
_cell.length_c   1.000
_cell.angle_alpha   90.00
_cell.angle_beta   90.00
_cell.angle_gamma   90.00
#
_symmetry.space_group_name_H-M   'P 1'
#
loop_
_entity.id
_entity.type
_entity.pdbx_description
1 polymer ?
#
loop_
_entity_poly.entity_id
_entity_poly.type
_entity_poly.pdbx_seq_one_letter_code
_entity_poly.pdbx_strand_id
1 'polypeptide(L)' 'MKCIKSAYRKKAKLYHPDKGDKSNKFIQINEAHAELLNWTQNPRFCSKKALPNSWCYDASSRRWAPPAQRS' A
#
# COMPACT_ATOMS: atom_id res chain seq x y z
N MET A 1 -2.77 -0.26 -11.15
CA MET A 1 -2.24 -1.61 -11.48
C MET A 1 -0.87 -1.63 -12.17
N LYS A 2 -0.57 -0.74 -13.15
CA LYS A 2 0.70 -0.77 -13.91
C LYS A 2 1.96 -0.65 -13.03
N CYS A 3 1.90 0.16 -11.97
CA CYS A 3 2.96 0.35 -11.00
C CYS A 3 3.32 -0.92 -10.21
N ILE A 4 2.32 -1.65 -9.71
CA ILE A 4 2.51 -2.89 -8.91
C ILE A 4 3.18 -3.98 -9.77
N LYS A 5 2.66 -4.21 -10.98
CA LYS A 5 3.21 -5.21 -11.92
C LYS A 5 4.65 -4.87 -12.35
N SER A 6 4.95 -3.60 -12.60
CA SER A 6 6.30 -3.15 -12.97
C SER A 6 7.30 -3.34 -11.82
N ALA A 7 6.91 -2.96 -10.60
CA ALA A 7 7.73 -3.14 -9.41
C ALA A 7 8.00 -4.63 -9.11
N TYR A 8 6.98 -5.48 -9.22
CA TYR A 8 7.13 -6.93 -9.08
C TYR A 8 8.13 -7.50 -10.08
N ARG A 9 7.98 -7.18 -11.38
CA ARG A 9 8.91 -7.67 -12.42
C ARG A 9 10.36 -7.26 -12.18
N LYS A 10 10.60 -6.03 -11.73
CA LYS A 10 11.94 -5.55 -11.37
C LYS A 10 12.55 -6.35 -10.22
N LYS A 11 11.78 -6.57 -9.14
CA LYS A 11 12.24 -7.33 -7.97
C LYS A 11 12.39 -8.83 -8.27
N ALA A 12 11.46 -9.42 -9.01
CA ALA A 12 11.53 -10.81 -9.45
C ALA A 12 12.78 -11.08 -10.30
N LYS A 13 13.14 -10.17 -11.22
CA LYS A 13 14.36 -10.28 -12.03
C LYS A 13 15.64 -10.13 -11.21
N LEU A 14 15.60 -9.42 -10.09
CA LEU A 14 16.75 -9.20 -9.21
C LEU A 14 17.01 -10.41 -8.30
N TYR A 15 15.94 -10.97 -7.72
CA TYR A 15 16.00 -12.04 -6.72
C TYR A 15 15.56 -13.41 -7.28
N HIS A 16 15.62 -13.59 -8.59
CA HIS A 16 15.19 -14.86 -9.20
C HIS A 16 16.13 -16.00 -8.76
N PRO A 17 15.60 -17.17 -8.36
CA PRO A 17 16.43 -18.30 -7.92
C PRO A 17 17.42 -18.78 -8.99
N ASP A 18 17.06 -18.69 -10.28
CA ASP A 18 17.97 -19.03 -11.40
C ASP A 18 19.26 -18.18 -11.43
N LYS A 19 19.28 -17.02 -10.77
CA LYS A 19 20.50 -16.20 -10.62
C LYS A 19 21.34 -16.58 -9.39
N GLY A 20 20.98 -17.66 -8.70
CA GLY A 20 21.69 -18.15 -7.53
C GLY A 20 21.27 -17.47 -6.21
N ASP A 21 20.14 -16.77 -6.17
CA ASP A 21 19.64 -16.23 -4.91
C ASP A 21 19.06 -17.36 -4.05
N LYS A 22 19.77 -17.74 -2.98
CA LYS A 22 19.34 -18.73 -1.99
C LYS A 22 18.47 -18.11 -0.88
N SER A 23 18.15 -16.81 -1.00
CA SER A 23 17.38 -16.08 -0.01
C SER A 23 15.87 -16.29 -0.20
N ASN A 24 15.12 -16.38 0.91
CA ASN A 24 13.64 -16.37 0.91
C ASN A 24 13.02 -15.04 0.44
N LYS A 25 13.82 -14.10 -0.11
CA LYS A 25 13.36 -12.81 -0.62
C LYS A 25 12.38 -12.95 -1.77
N PHE A 26 12.61 -13.89 -2.68
CA PHE A 26 11.69 -14.11 -3.79
C PHE A 26 10.30 -14.53 -3.30
N ILE A 27 10.25 -15.39 -2.28
CA ILE A 27 9.01 -15.85 -1.63
C ILE A 27 8.26 -14.64 -1.03
N GLN A 28 8.94 -13.81 -0.23
CA GLN A 28 8.34 -12.60 0.36
C GLN A 28 7.82 -11.62 -0.70
N ILE A 29 8.55 -11.42 -1.80
CA ILE A 29 8.11 -10.55 -2.89
C ILE A 29 6.85 -11.10 -3.55
N ASN A 30 6.75 -12.41 -3.70
CA ASN A 30 5.60 -13.08 -4.31
C ASN A 30 4.36 -13.01 -3.41
N GLU A 31 4.52 -13.25 -2.11
CA GLU A 31 3.47 -13.11 -1.10
C GLU A 31 2.93 -11.68 -1.04
N ALA A 32 3.82 -10.68 -0.92
CA ALA A 32 3.43 -9.28 -0.90
C ALA A 32 2.71 -8.84 -2.20
N HIS A 33 3.09 -9.40 -3.35
CA HIS A 33 2.41 -9.13 -4.62
C HIS A 33 0.99 -9.73 -4.64
N ALA A 34 0.80 -10.94 -4.10
CA ALA A 34 -0.51 -11.57 -3.97
C ALA A 34 -1.43 -10.79 -3.01
N GLU A 35 -0.92 -10.35 -1.87
CA GLU A 35 -1.65 -9.50 -0.92
C GLU A 35 -2.10 -8.18 -1.56
N LEU A 36 -1.20 -7.50 -2.28
CA LEU A 36 -1.53 -6.26 -2.99
C LEU A 36 -2.58 -6.49 -4.07
N LEU A 37 -2.52 -7.60 -4.82
CA LEU A 37 -3.54 -7.95 -5.81
C LEU A 37 -4.90 -8.19 -5.15
N ASN A 38 -4.93 -8.95 -4.05
CA ASN A 38 -6.16 -9.18 -3.29
C ASN A 38 -6.73 -7.87 -2.72
N TRP A 39 -5.88 -6.99 -2.19
CA TRP A 39 -6.29 -5.66 -1.74
C TRP A 39 -6.88 -4.83 -2.88
N THR A 40 -6.37 -4.92 -4.11
CA THR A 40 -6.98 -4.21 -5.24
C THR A 40 -8.37 -4.70 -5.63
N GLN A 41 -8.75 -5.94 -5.29
CA GLN A 41 -10.10 -6.45 -5.53
C GLN A 41 -11.11 -5.90 -4.52
N ASN A 42 -10.67 -5.63 -3.29
CA ASN A 42 -11.49 -5.01 -2.25
C ASN A 42 -10.66 -3.99 -1.45
N PRO A 43 -10.45 -2.78 -1.99
CA PRO A 43 -9.58 -1.78 -1.38
C PRO A 43 -10.23 -1.22 -0.13
N ARG A 44 -9.95 -1.84 1.02
CA ARG A 44 -10.28 -1.28 2.33
C ARG A 44 -9.25 -0.18 2.61
N PHE A 45 -9.68 1.07 2.53
CA PHE A 45 -8.89 2.21 3.02
C PHE A 45 -8.68 2.06 4.53
N CYS A 46 -7.50 1.59 4.94
CA CYS A 46 -7.16 1.42 6.35
C CYS A 46 -6.75 2.74 7.04
N SER A 47 -6.67 3.85 6.31
CA SER A 47 -6.37 5.16 6.90
C SER A 47 -7.56 6.11 6.77
N LYS A 48 -8.31 6.25 7.86
CA LYS A 48 -9.09 7.44 8.22
C LYS A 48 -8.36 8.26 9.29
N LYS A 49 -7.03 8.12 9.42
CA LYS A 49 -6.29 9.03 10.28
C LYS A 49 -6.13 10.33 9.51
N ALA A 50 -7.05 11.26 9.75
CA ALA A 50 -6.71 12.67 9.61
C ALA A 50 -5.41 12.84 10.39
N LEU A 51 -4.36 13.32 9.70
CA LEU A 51 -3.10 13.66 10.34
C LEU A 51 -3.44 14.53 11.56
N PRO A 52 -2.87 14.26 12.75
CA PRO A 52 -3.03 15.16 13.88
C PRO A 52 -2.65 16.57 13.42
N ASN A 53 -3.48 17.56 13.71
CA ASN A 53 -3.31 18.95 13.24
C ASN A 53 -3.54 19.20 11.73
N SER A 54 -4.22 18.31 11.00
CA SER A 54 -4.62 18.57 9.60
C SER A 54 -6.13 18.73 9.42
N TRP A 55 -6.51 19.61 8.50
CA TRP A 55 -7.89 19.76 8.04
C TRP A 55 -8.38 18.47 7.41
N CYS A 56 -9.61 18.08 7.70
CA CYS A 56 -10.26 16.93 7.07
C CYS A 56 -11.53 17.35 6.35
N TYR A 57 -11.77 16.78 5.17
CA TYR A 57 -13.03 17.00 4.45
C TYR A 57 -14.10 16.09 5.04
N ASP A 58 -15.16 16.69 5.58
CA ASP A 58 -16.33 15.97 6.06
C ASP A 58 -17.39 15.91 4.96
N ALA A 59 -17.57 14.72 4.40
CA ALA A 59 -18.54 14.47 3.35
C ALA A 59 -19.99 14.62 3.81
N SER A 60 -20.27 14.45 5.12
CA SER A 60 -21.64 14.55 5.66
C SER A 60 -22.13 16.01 5.72
N SER A 61 -21.25 16.93 6.11
CA SER A 61 -21.54 18.37 6.14
C SER A 61 -21.13 19.11 4.86
N ARG A 62 -20.44 18.44 3.92
CA ARG A 62 -19.83 19.03 2.72
C ARG A 62 -18.90 20.21 3.04
N ARG A 63 -18.21 20.15 4.19
CA ARG A 63 -17.34 21.22 4.69
C ARG A 63 -15.98 20.68 5.10
N TRP A 64 -15.00 21.57 5.17
CA TRP A 64 -13.71 21.29 5.78
C TRP A 64 -13.83 21.44 7.30
N ALA A 65 -13.49 20.39 8.05
CA ALA A 65 -13.41 20.41 9.49
C ALA A 65 -11.99 20.78 9.93
N PRO A 66 -11.84 21.69 10.92
CA PRO A 66 -10.54 22.08 11.43
C PRO A 66 -9.89 20.89 12.16
N PRO A 67 -8.56 20.90 12.32
CA PRO A 67 -7.89 19.85 13.05
C PRO A 67 -8.39 19.73 14.49
N ALA A 68 -8.61 18.50 14.96
CA ALA A 68 -8.94 18.26 16.36
C ALA A 68 -7.77 18.73 17.23
N GLN A 69 -7.98 19.80 18.02
CA GLN A 69 -7.02 20.21 19.02
C GLN A 69 -6.92 19.10 20.06
N ARG A 70 -5.71 18.62 20.30
CA ARG A 70 -5.44 17.61 21.33
C ARG A 70 -5.73 18.25 22.69
N SER A 71 -6.85 17.88 23.32
CA SER A 71 -7.19 18.25 24.71
C SER A 71 -6.27 17.55 25.69
#